data_AF-A0A528CCX7-F1
#
_entry.id   AF-A0A528CCX7-F1
#
_cell.length_a   1.000
_cell.length_b   1.000
_cell.length_c   1.000
_cell.angle_alpha   90.00
_cell.angle_beta   90.00
_cell.angle_gamma   90.00
#
_symmetry.space_group_name_H-M   'P 1'
#
loop_
_entity.id
_entity.type
_entity.pdbx_description
1 polymer ?
#
loop_
_entity_poly.entity_id
_entity_poly.type
_entity_poly.pdbx_seq_one_letter_code
_entity_poly.pdbx_strand_id
1 'polypeptide(L)'
;SMAAYNESAVYYVYDDVSGVRQLQFASPELDIHYENNDSEGKVEAINVTGFQTDDQLVNSEYDDATKTISSFNKWRGVGDASSAGTYLFRNGIFSLVQYDVDASYDGEINPQTVVDYNTAP
;
A
#
# COMPACT_ATOMS: atom_id res chain seq x y z
N SER A 1 18.88 11.02 12.04
CA SER A 1 18.58 9.58 12.13
C SER A 1 17.19 9.43 12.72
N MET A 2 16.20 9.07 11.91
CA MET A 2 14.88 8.63 12.38
C MET A 2 14.83 7.12 12.12
N ALA A 3 14.77 6.36 13.20
CA ALA A 3 14.94 4.92 13.23
C ALA A 3 13.71 4.20 12.66
N ALA A 4 13.95 3.09 11.94
CA ALA A 4 13.34 1.76 12.00
C ALA A 4 11.84 1.55 12.36
N TYR A 5 10.99 2.57 12.38
CA TYR A 5 9.59 2.46 12.75
C TYR A 5 8.69 2.97 11.63
N ASN A 6 7.56 2.30 11.48
CA ASN A 6 6.46 2.74 10.65
C ASN A 6 5.68 3.86 11.37
N GLU A 7 5.29 4.88 10.63
CA GLU A 7 4.34 5.92 11.05
C GLU A 7 2.96 5.62 10.45
N SER A 8 1.89 5.85 11.22
CA SER A 8 0.51 5.72 10.74
C SER A 8 -0.15 7.09 10.64
N ALA A 9 -0.85 7.33 9.54
CA ALA A 9 -1.60 8.56 9.30
C ALA A 9 -3.09 8.28 9.09
N VAL A 10 -3.94 9.12 9.68
CA VAL A 10 -5.38 9.20 9.40
C VAL A 10 -5.63 10.44 8.54
N TYR A 11 -6.36 10.27 7.43
CA TYR A 11 -6.66 11.38 6.53
C TYR A 11 -8.11 11.86 6.69
N TYR A 12 -8.28 13.17 6.62
CA TYR A 12 -9.58 13.82 6.56
C TYR A 12 -9.68 14.67 5.30
N VAL A 13 -10.88 14.77 4.75
CA VAL A 13 -11.19 15.68 3.64
C VAL A 13 -12.42 16.50 4.00
N TYR A 14 -12.49 17.71 3.46
CA TYR A 14 -13.62 18.62 3.59
C TYR A 14 -14.18 18.94 2.21
N ASP A 15 -15.51 18.93 2.09
CA ASP A 15 -16.25 19.53 0.99
C ASP A 15 -17.53 20.21 1.50
N ASP A 16 -18.06 21.17 0.75
CA ASP A 16 -19.21 21.98 1.19
C ASP A 16 -20.52 21.18 1.29
N VAL A 17 -20.60 19.98 0.69
CA VAL A 17 -21.81 19.15 0.69
C VAL A 17 -21.81 18.19 1.88
N SER A 18 -20.67 17.57 2.16
CA SER A 18 -20.52 16.47 3.13
C SER A 18 -19.84 16.92 4.43
N GLY A 19 -19.26 18.12 4.46
CA GLY A 19 -18.46 18.60 5.58
C GLY A 19 -17.14 17.83 5.72
N VAL A 20 -16.60 17.79 6.94
CA VAL A 20 -15.39 17.01 7.25
C VAL A 20 -15.72 15.54 7.36
N ARG A 21 -14.97 14.68 6.65
CA ARG A 21 -15.07 13.23 6.75
C ARG A 21 -13.70 12.57 6.75
N GLN A 22 -13.56 11.47 7.47
CA GLN A 22 -12.37 10.62 7.40
C GLN A 22 -12.35 9.87 6.06
N LEU A 23 -11.17 9.74 5.46
CA LEU A 23 -10.97 8.89 4.29
C LEU A 23 -10.85 7.42 4.70
N GLN A 24 -11.22 6.53 3.79
CA GLN A 24 -11.09 5.08 3.92
C GLN A 24 -10.40 4.57 2.65
N PHE A 25 -9.59 3.53 2.78
CA PHE A 25 -8.71 3.06 1.72
C PHE A 25 -8.95 1.57 1.44
N ALA A 26 -9.02 1.22 0.16
CA ALA A 26 -9.07 -0.19 -0.24
C ALA A 26 -7.66 -0.79 -0.17
N SER A 27 -7.52 -1.93 0.47
CA SER A 27 -6.24 -2.59 0.71
C SER A 27 -6.34 -4.06 0.29
N PRO A 28 -5.50 -4.57 -0.63
CA PRO A 28 -5.54 -5.98 -1.04
C PRO A 28 -5.32 -6.94 0.13
N GLU A 29 -6.10 -8.01 0.18
CA GLU A 29 -5.80 -9.19 1.00
C GLU A 29 -4.88 -10.12 0.20
N LEU A 30 -3.72 -10.46 0.77
CA LEU A 30 -2.67 -11.22 0.09
C LEU A 30 -2.62 -12.66 0.58
N ASP A 31 -2.45 -13.59 -0.35
CA ASP A 31 -2.07 -14.99 -0.10
C ASP A 31 -0.70 -15.24 -0.74
N ILE A 32 0.31 -15.45 0.09
CA ILE A 32 1.72 -15.52 -0.31
C ILE A 32 2.22 -16.94 -0.12
N HIS A 33 2.80 -17.51 -1.18
CA HIS A 33 3.34 -18.86 -1.20
C HIS A 33 4.84 -18.81 -1.28
N TYR A 34 5.50 -19.56 -0.41
CA TYR A 34 6.95 -19.66 -0.33
C TYR A 34 7.39 -21.09 -0.62
N GLU A 35 8.57 -21.24 -1.23
CA GLU A 35 9.18 -22.53 -1.46
C GLU A 35 9.31 -23.30 -0.14
N ASN A 36 8.81 -24.54 -0.11
CA ASN A 36 8.76 -25.39 1.09
C ASN A 36 7.99 -24.80 2.30
N ASN A 37 7.14 -23.78 2.10
CA ASN A 37 6.49 -23.01 3.17
C ASN A 37 7.47 -22.33 4.14
N ASP A 38 8.66 -21.97 3.67
CA ASP A 38 9.65 -21.21 4.45
C ASP A 38 9.58 -19.72 4.08
N SER A 39 9.18 -18.86 5.01
CA SER A 39 9.06 -17.40 4.76
C SER A 39 10.40 -16.73 4.43
N GLU A 40 11.53 -17.34 4.80
CA GLU A 40 12.87 -16.87 4.40
C GLU A 40 13.31 -17.44 3.04
N GLY A 41 12.52 -18.37 2.48
CA GLY A 41 12.73 -18.99 1.20
C GLY A 41 12.25 -18.13 0.03
N LYS A 42 12.39 -18.66 -1.18
CA LYS A 42 11.96 -17.99 -2.41
C LYS A 42 10.43 -17.79 -2.41
N VAL A 43 9.98 -16.58 -2.74
CA VAL A 43 8.57 -16.30 -3.04
C VAL A 43 8.17 -16.98 -4.36
N GLU A 44 7.16 -17.86 -4.30
CA GLU A 44 6.64 -18.58 -5.47
C GLU A 44 5.44 -17.88 -6.10
N ALA A 45 4.56 -17.31 -5.27
CA ALA A 45 3.39 -16.58 -5.73
C ALA A 45 2.93 -15.52 -4.71
N ILE A 46 2.34 -14.44 -5.22
CA ILE A 46 1.62 -13.42 -4.45
C ILE A 46 0.25 -13.27 -5.10
N ASN A 47 -0.80 -13.78 -4.45
CA ASN A 47 -2.16 -13.72 -4.97
C ASN A 47 -2.96 -12.67 -4.21
N VAL A 48 -3.77 -11.88 -4.93
CA VAL A 48 -4.81 -11.04 -4.31
C VAL A 48 -6.08 -11.86 -4.18
N THR A 49 -6.53 -12.10 -2.96
CA THR A 49 -7.71 -12.93 -2.67
C THR A 49 -8.96 -12.12 -2.34
N GLY A 50 -8.79 -10.83 -2.05
CA GLY A 50 -9.87 -9.94 -1.64
C GLY A 50 -9.37 -8.51 -1.43
N PHE A 51 -10.25 -7.68 -0.89
CA PHE A 51 -9.93 -6.33 -0.46
C PHE A 51 -10.60 -6.05 0.89
N GLN A 52 -9.83 -5.47 1.80
CA GLN A 52 -10.33 -4.91 3.05
C GLN A 52 -10.37 -3.38 2.98
N THR A 53 -10.99 -2.77 3.99
CA THR A 53 -11.05 -1.31 4.15
C THR A 53 -10.20 -0.89 5.33
N ASP A 54 -9.18 -0.09 5.08
CA ASP A 54 -8.31 0.49 6.08
C ASP A 54 -8.69 1.95 6.35
N ASP A 55 -8.61 2.36 7.62
CA ASP A 55 -8.93 3.72 8.06
C ASP A 55 -7.67 4.60 8.25
N GLN A 56 -6.49 3.99 8.06
CA GLN A 56 -5.15 4.53 8.23
C GLN A 56 -4.22 4.04 7.11
N LEU A 57 -3.20 4.84 6.80
CA LEU A 57 -2.11 4.43 5.91
C LEU A 57 -0.77 4.51 6.64
N VAL A 58 0.15 3.62 6.26
CA VAL A 58 1.48 3.52 6.87
C VAL A 58 2.53 4.19 5.98
N ASN A 59 3.39 5.00 6.59
CA ASN A 59 4.44 5.82 5.96
C ASN A 59 3.92 6.50 4.69
N SER A 60 2.82 7.22 4.83
CA SER A 60 2.09 7.77 3.70
C SER A 60 2.33 9.26 3.50
N GLU A 61 2.22 9.69 2.26
CA GLU A 61 2.38 11.09 1.86
C GLU A 61 1.32 11.48 0.82
N TYR A 62 0.85 12.73 0.88
CA TYR A 62 -0.03 13.30 -0.14
C TYR A 62 0.78 14.19 -1.08
N ASP A 63 0.67 13.92 -2.38
CA ASP A 63 1.25 14.74 -3.45
C ASP A 63 0.17 15.57 -4.15
N ASP A 64 0.24 16.88 -4.00
CA ASP A 64 -0.72 17.82 -4.58
C ASP A 64 -0.60 17.97 -6.11
N ALA A 65 0.58 17.70 -6.69
CA ALA A 65 0.80 17.82 -8.13
C ALA A 65 0.10 16.68 -8.89
N THR A 66 0.21 15.47 -8.35
CA THR A 66 -0.40 14.26 -8.93
C THR A 66 -1.79 13.95 -8.35
N LYS A 67 -2.18 14.64 -7.27
CA LYS A 67 -3.39 14.37 -6.48
C LYS A 67 -3.44 12.92 -6.02
N THR A 68 -2.30 12.40 -5.53
CA THR A 68 -2.19 11.04 -5.04
C THR A 68 -1.87 11.01 -3.56
N ILE A 69 -2.27 9.93 -2.89
CA ILE A 69 -1.68 9.50 -1.63
C ILE A 69 -0.88 8.25 -1.93
N SER A 70 0.38 8.20 -1.50
CA SER A 70 1.19 6.98 -1.50
C SER A 70 1.30 6.44 -0.08
N SER A 71 1.48 5.13 0.09
CA SER A 71 1.77 4.48 1.37
C SER A 71 2.89 3.47 1.18
N PHE A 72 3.73 3.28 2.21
CA PHE A 72 4.83 2.31 2.16
C PHE A 72 4.98 1.56 3.49
N ASN A 73 4.32 0.41 3.62
CA ASN A 73 4.38 -0.39 4.83
C ASN A 73 5.60 -1.34 4.81
N LYS A 74 6.56 -1.10 5.72
CA LYS A 74 7.69 -2.00 5.94
C LYS A 74 7.27 -3.08 6.92
N TRP A 75 7.12 -4.33 6.49
CA TRP A 75 6.51 -5.38 7.32
C TRP A 75 7.31 -5.66 8.60
N ARG A 76 8.65 -5.62 8.50
CA ARG A 76 9.59 -5.77 9.64
C ARG A 76 10.37 -4.51 9.99
N GLY A 77 9.95 -3.34 9.49
CA GLY A 77 10.61 -2.05 9.74
C GLY A 77 11.89 -1.75 8.93
N VAL A 78 12.39 -2.72 8.15
CA VAL A 78 13.63 -2.58 7.35
C VAL A 78 13.33 -2.27 5.88
N GLY A 79 12.18 -2.70 5.36
CA GLY A 79 11.65 -2.30 4.04
C GLY A 79 12.03 -3.21 2.86
N ASP A 80 12.76 -4.29 3.14
CA ASP A 80 12.99 -5.40 2.21
C ASP A 80 11.70 -6.17 1.95
N ALA A 81 11.03 -6.64 3.01
CA ALA A 81 9.65 -7.09 2.94
C ALA A 81 8.71 -5.90 3.15
N SER A 82 7.90 -5.59 2.15
CA SER A 82 7.08 -4.38 2.14
C SER A 82 5.86 -4.46 1.23
N SER A 83 4.92 -3.54 1.47
CA SER A 83 3.81 -3.28 0.57
C SER A 83 3.65 -1.79 0.33
N ALA A 84 3.49 -1.38 -0.92
CA ALA A 84 3.31 -0.01 -1.34
C ALA A 84 1.96 0.16 -2.04
N GLY A 85 1.25 1.24 -1.72
CA GLY A 85 -0.05 1.55 -2.32
C GLY A 85 -0.04 2.96 -2.92
N THR A 86 -0.65 3.12 -4.09
CA THR A 86 -0.89 4.43 -4.71
C THR A 86 -2.39 4.63 -4.88
N TYR A 87 -2.89 5.71 -4.31
CA TYR A 87 -4.29 6.09 -4.32
C TYR A 87 -4.45 7.39 -5.08
N LEU A 88 -5.27 7.41 -6.13
CA LEU A 88 -5.49 8.60 -6.94
C LEU A 88 -6.82 9.25 -6.59
N PHE A 89 -6.80 10.57 -6.40
CA PHE A 89 -8.00 11.34 -6.20
C PHE A 89 -8.78 11.50 -7.51
N ARG A 90 -9.99 10.95 -7.56
CA ARG A 90 -10.95 11.14 -8.66
C ARG A 90 -12.36 11.24 -8.07
N ASN A 91 -13.16 12.18 -8.57
CA ASN A 91 -14.57 12.33 -8.17
C ASN A 91 -14.78 12.46 -6.65
N GLY A 92 -13.90 13.16 -5.94
CA GLY A 92 -14.02 13.36 -4.50
C GLY A 92 -13.51 12.20 -3.63
N ILE A 93 -13.02 11.12 -4.21
CA ILE A 93 -12.54 9.94 -3.48
C ILE A 93 -11.13 9.53 -3.91
N PHE A 94 -10.37 8.95 -3.00
CA PHE A 94 -9.08 8.32 -3.29
C PHE A 94 -9.33 6.85 -3.59
N SER A 95 -9.01 6.42 -4.82
CA SER A 95 -9.15 5.03 -5.26
C SER A 95 -7.78 4.40 -5.41
N LEU A 96 -7.61 3.15 -4.96
CA LEU A 96 -6.39 2.40 -5.20
C LEU A 96 -6.21 2.20 -6.71
N VAL A 97 -5.07 2.63 -7.23
CA VAL A 97 -4.73 2.47 -8.66
C VAL A 97 -3.49 1.61 -8.86
N GLN A 98 -2.66 1.43 -7.84
CA GLN A 98 -1.49 0.54 -7.92
C GLN A 98 -1.16 -0.02 -6.55
N TYR A 99 -0.79 -1.30 -6.49
CA TYR A 99 -0.29 -1.94 -5.28
C TYR A 99 0.88 -2.84 -5.62
N ASP A 100 2.01 -2.57 -4.97
CA ASP A 100 3.27 -3.28 -5.16
C ASP A 100 3.64 -4.01 -3.87
N VAL A 101 4.13 -5.24 -3.99
CA VAL A 101 4.45 -6.11 -2.85
C VAL A 101 5.83 -6.70 -3.04
N ASP A 102 6.70 -6.48 -2.07
CA ASP A 102 7.90 -7.29 -1.88
C ASP A 102 7.67 -8.23 -0.70
N ALA A 103 7.52 -9.52 -0.99
CA ALA A 103 7.28 -10.53 0.03
C ALA A 103 8.55 -11.28 0.45
N SER A 104 9.73 -10.92 -0.09
CA SER A 104 11.01 -11.53 0.28
C SER A 104 11.65 -10.84 1.48
N TYR A 105 12.30 -11.63 2.33
CA TYR A 105 13.01 -11.17 3.54
C TYR A 105 14.53 -11.24 3.37
N ASP A 106 15.02 -11.09 2.14
CA ASP A 106 16.42 -11.31 1.76
C ASP A 106 17.32 -10.07 1.86
N GLY A 107 16.74 -8.92 2.22
CA GLY A 107 17.44 -7.65 2.35
C GLY A 107 17.55 -6.84 1.04
N GLU A 108 17.05 -7.38 -0.07
CA GLU A 108 16.93 -6.65 -1.33
C GLU A 108 15.54 -6.00 -1.45
N ILE A 109 15.37 -5.07 -2.39
CA ILE A 109 14.10 -4.41 -2.68
C ILE A 109 13.73 -4.69 -4.13
N ASN A 110 12.85 -5.66 -4.34
CA ASN A 110 12.40 -6.18 -5.63
C ASN A 110 10.86 -6.38 -5.64
N PRO A 111 10.06 -5.32 -5.49
CA PRO A 111 8.61 -5.45 -5.40
C PRO A 111 7.98 -5.92 -6.72
N GLN A 112 6.86 -6.64 -6.60
CA GLN A 112 6.00 -7.09 -7.69
C GLN A 112 4.68 -6.32 -7.66
N THR A 113 4.27 -5.79 -8.80
CA THR A 113 2.95 -5.14 -8.94
C THR A 113 1.86 -6.21 -8.97
N VAL A 114 0.96 -6.18 -7.98
CA VAL A 114 -0.17 -7.13 -7.87
C VAL A 114 -1.51 -6.49 -8.21
N VAL A 115 -1.58 -5.16 -8.24
CA VAL A 115 -2.70 -4.37 -8.77
C VAL A 115 -2.14 -3.25 -9.64
N ASP A 116 -2.61 -3.12 -10.89
CA ASP A 116 -2.24 -2.03 -11.79
C ASP A 116 -3.45 -1.51 -12.59
N TYR A 117 -3.85 -0.30 -12.27
CA TYR A 117 -4.77 0.57 -13.01
C TYR A 117 -4.15 1.96 -13.28
N ASN A 118 -2.84 2.07 -13.07
CA ASN A 118 -2.08 3.31 -13.18
C ASN A 118 -1.30 3.36 -14.50
N THR A 119 -0.97 2.19 -15.06
CA THR A 119 -0.44 2.05 -16.42
C THR A 119 -1.57 2.10 -17.45
N ALA A 120 -1.32 2.76 -18.59
CA ALA A 120 -2.26 2.78 -19.70
C ALA A 120 -2.39 1.37 -20.34
N PRO A 121 -3.58 1.00 -20.87
CA PRO A 121 -3.80 -0.28 -21.54
C PRO A 121 -2.93 -0.50 -22.78
#